data_AF-A0A7M3U347-F1
#
_entry.id   AF-A0A7M3U347-F1
#
_cell.length_a   1.000
_cell.length_b   1.000
_cell.length_c   1.000
_cell.angle_alpha   90.00
_cell.angle_beta   90.00
_cell.angle_gamma   90.00
#
_symmetry.space_group_name_H-M   'P 1'
#
loop_
_entity.id
_entity.type
_entity.pdbx_description
1 polymer ?
#
loop_
_entity_poly.entity_id
_entity_poly.type
_entity_poly.pdbx_seq_one_letter_code
_entity_poly.pdbx_strand_id
1 'polypeptide(L)'
;MNLYEFTFIAQQGLLQQEVEEMVQELAILLKSIKADVMLQRIKGILEKGNDKLTKQELEIRSKAIHESLVAYSNFLENFAKILWVELEEDLSNLKEVKLKIGKELKDELKSLGITQDFVKLLEGGKQIAKSAFIRNAVSALKGDISENLVKIFQEILKNFEITNLNQSSKILEVLLENVEASGLVKHEYWGLLDFAYPINKMKSGHYCIMCVGSTSSIMDEFVRRVKLNENIIRYLSIQVDKFFEGKSYMMNKQIEEQGA
;
A
#
# COMPACT_ATOMS: atom_id res chain seq x y z
N MET A 1 -2.14 -5.55 -7.55
CA MET A 1 -2.17 -4.15 -7.08
C MET A 1 -3.07 -3.31 -7.99
N ASN A 2 -4.28 -3.04 -7.54
CA ASN A 2 -5.15 -2.06 -8.19
C ASN A 2 -4.71 -0.66 -7.76
N LEU A 3 -4.88 0.32 -8.64
CA LEU A 3 -4.60 1.71 -8.34
C LEU A 3 -5.93 2.43 -8.17
N TYR A 4 -6.04 3.24 -7.13
CA TYR A 4 -7.21 4.04 -6.84
C TYR A 4 -6.84 5.51 -6.70
N GLU A 5 -7.62 6.35 -7.36
CA GLU A 5 -7.68 7.78 -7.07
C GLU A 5 -8.85 7.99 -6.11
N PHE A 6 -8.51 8.34 -4.87
CA PHE A 6 -9.46 8.61 -3.82
C PHE A 6 -9.51 10.11 -3.56
N THR A 7 -10.60 10.75 -3.97
CA THR A 7 -10.84 12.17 -3.71
C THR A 7 -11.81 12.30 -2.56
N PHE A 8 -11.53 13.21 -1.63
CA PHE A 8 -12.46 13.56 -0.57
C PHE A 8 -12.56 15.07 -0.38
N ILE A 9 -13.68 15.50 0.18
CA ILE A 9 -13.98 16.88 0.51
C ILE A 9 -14.10 16.97 2.03
N ALA A 10 -13.22 17.72 2.68
CA ALA A 10 -13.29 17.98 4.11
C ALA A 10 -14.10 19.26 4.42
N GLN A 11 -14.58 19.36 5.66
CA GLN A 11 -15.37 20.49 6.14
C GLN A 11 -14.68 21.84 5.94
N GLN A 12 -15.43 22.85 5.49
CA GLN A 12 -14.94 24.23 5.27
C GLN A 12 -14.30 24.88 6.51
N GLY A 13 -14.69 24.46 7.71
CA GLY A 13 -14.21 25.06 8.96
C GLY A 13 -12.80 24.63 9.35
N LEU A 14 -12.21 23.66 8.65
CA LEU A 14 -10.89 23.13 8.97
C LEU A 14 -9.77 24.02 8.43
N LEU A 15 -8.63 24.00 9.12
CA LEU A 15 -7.39 24.59 8.63
C LEU A 15 -6.69 23.63 7.68
N GLN A 16 -5.85 24.16 6.78
CA GLN A 16 -5.05 23.34 5.87
C GLN A 16 -4.22 22.28 6.62
N GLN A 17 -3.63 22.65 7.76
CA GLN A 17 -2.84 21.72 8.58
C GLN A 17 -3.67 20.54 9.08
N GLU A 18 -4.90 20.79 9.54
CA GLU A 18 -5.82 19.74 10.00
C GLU A 18 -6.20 18.81 8.84
N VAL A 19 -6.39 19.36 7.63
CA VAL A 19 -6.67 18.56 6.43
C VAL A 19 -5.46 17.71 6.03
N GLU A 20 -4.25 18.24 6.12
CA GLU A 20 -3.01 17.47 5.87
C GLU A 20 -2.81 16.36 6.91
N GLU A 21 -3.09 16.64 8.19
CA GLU A 21 -3.09 15.64 9.26
C GLU A 21 -4.12 14.53 8.98
N MET A 22 -5.33 14.89 8.54
CA MET A 22 -6.34 13.91 8.13
C MET A 22 -5.84 12.99 7.01
N VAL A 23 -5.09 13.51 6.03
CA VAL A 23 -4.50 12.65 4.98
C VAL A 23 -3.53 11.63 5.58
N GLN A 24 -2.73 12.03 6.57
CA GLN A 24 -1.84 11.11 7.28
C GLN A 24 -2.62 10.08 8.11
N GLU A 25 -3.69 10.50 8.79
CA GLU A 25 -4.57 9.60 9.53
C GLU A 25 -5.21 8.56 8.61
N LEU A 26 -5.69 8.98 7.42
CA LEU A 26 -6.24 8.08 6.41
C LEU A 26 -5.18 7.13 5.85
N ALA A 27 -3.92 7.57 5.70
CA ALA A 27 -2.82 6.70 5.30
C ALA A 27 -2.51 5.64 6.38
N ILE A 28 -2.50 6.03 7.65
CA ILE A 28 -2.34 5.11 8.79
C ILE A 28 -3.53 4.15 8.85
N LEU A 29 -4.74 4.63 8.58
CA LEU A 29 -5.96 3.83 8.53
C LEU A 29 -5.84 2.72 7.48
N LEU A 30 -5.40 3.03 6.26
CA LEU A 30 -5.12 2.04 5.21
C LEU A 30 -4.15 0.95 5.68
N LYS A 31 -3.08 1.34 6.38
CA LYS A 31 -2.10 0.39 6.95
C LYS A 31 -2.72 -0.50 8.02
N SER A 32 -3.52 0.08 8.92
CA SER A 32 -4.21 -0.68 9.97
C SER A 32 -5.22 -1.69 9.40
N ILE A 33 -6.02 -1.28 8.40
CA ILE A 33 -6.98 -2.16 7.75
C ILE A 33 -6.27 -3.32 7.07
N LYS A 34 -5.18 -3.03 6.38
CA LYS A 34 -4.34 -4.06 5.75
C LYS A 34 -3.83 -5.06 6.80
N ALA A 35 -3.32 -4.56 7.92
CA ALA A 35 -2.87 -5.39 9.03
C ALA A 35 -4.00 -6.27 9.59
N ASP A 36 -5.17 -5.69 9.84
CA ASP A 36 -6.36 -6.39 10.35
C ASP A 36 -6.80 -7.50 9.38
N VAL A 37 -6.89 -7.21 8.08
CA VAL A 37 -7.27 -8.17 7.04
C VAL A 37 -6.27 -9.32 6.96
N MET A 38 -4.97 -9.03 7.04
CA MET A 38 -3.94 -10.07 7.09
C MET A 38 -4.10 -10.94 8.33
N LEU A 39 -4.28 -10.34 9.51
CA LEU A 39 -4.45 -11.06 10.77
C LEU A 39 -5.69 -11.97 10.75
N GLN A 40 -6.84 -11.47 10.30
CA GLN A 40 -8.08 -12.25 10.23
C GLN A 40 -7.94 -13.45 9.29
N ARG A 41 -7.27 -13.28 8.16
CA ARG A 41 -7.00 -14.39 7.22
C ARG A 41 -6.05 -15.41 7.82
N ILE A 42 -4.98 -14.98 8.49
CA ILE A 42 -4.04 -15.88 9.19
C ILE A 42 -4.79 -16.70 10.25
N LYS A 43 -5.61 -16.05 11.09
CA LYS A 43 -6.43 -16.73 12.10
C LYS A 43 -7.36 -17.76 11.47
N GLY A 44 -8.11 -17.39 10.44
CA GLY A 44 -9.02 -18.30 9.75
C GLY A 44 -8.33 -19.48 9.06
N ILE A 45 -7.07 -19.32 8.66
CA ILE A 45 -6.26 -20.43 8.11
C ILE A 45 -5.77 -21.36 9.22
N LEU A 46 -5.23 -20.82 10.30
CA LEU A 46 -4.72 -21.60 11.43
C LEU A 46 -5.83 -22.39 12.14
N GLU A 47 -7.03 -21.79 12.26
CA GLU A 47 -8.22 -22.45 12.82
C GLU A 47 -8.68 -23.65 11.97
N LYS A 48 -8.59 -23.56 10.64
CA LYS A 48 -8.94 -24.68 9.74
C LYS A 48 -7.90 -25.80 9.71
N GLY A 49 -6.66 -25.51 10.09
CA GLY A 49 -5.54 -26.44 10.00
C GLY A 49 -5.25 -27.25 11.25
N ASN A 50 -5.79 -26.88 12.43
CA ASN A 50 -5.39 -27.48 13.71
C ASN A 50 -6.53 -27.56 14.74
N ASP A 51 -7.10 -28.76 14.94
CA ASP A 51 -8.07 -29.04 16.00
C ASP A 51 -7.45 -29.15 17.42
N LYS A 52 -6.11 -29.18 17.53
CA LYS A 52 -5.39 -29.53 18.77
C LYS A 52 -4.66 -28.39 19.49
N LEU A 53 -4.61 -27.18 18.94
CA LEU A 53 -3.84 -26.08 19.53
C LEU A 53 -4.66 -25.30 20.57
N THR A 54 -4.00 -24.89 21.66
CA THR A 54 -4.61 -23.98 22.63
C THR A 54 -4.82 -22.61 21.99
N LYS A 55 -5.89 -21.89 22.38
CA LYS A 55 -6.22 -20.55 21.85
C LYS A 55 -5.05 -19.57 22.00
N GLN A 56 -4.33 -19.62 23.12
CA GLN A 56 -3.20 -18.73 23.39
C GLN A 56 -2.02 -18.98 22.44
N GLU A 57 -1.76 -20.23 22.11
CA GLU A 57 -0.63 -20.58 21.26
C GLU A 57 -0.90 -20.28 19.78
N LEU A 58 -2.14 -20.41 19.33
CA LEU A 58 -2.58 -19.90 18.02
C LEU A 58 -2.41 -18.39 17.90
N GLU A 59 -2.70 -17.64 18.96
CA GLU A 59 -2.62 -16.19 18.96
C GLU A 59 -1.18 -15.68 18.89
N ILE A 60 -0.26 -16.29 19.66
CA ILE A 60 1.18 -15.99 19.59
C ILE A 60 1.73 -16.30 18.19
N ARG A 61 1.37 -17.47 17.62
CA ARG A 61 1.79 -17.88 16.27
C ARG A 61 1.28 -16.94 15.19
N SER A 62 -0.01 -16.58 15.26
CA SER A 62 -0.61 -15.63 14.32
C SER A 62 0.07 -14.27 14.39
N LYS A 63 0.45 -13.82 15.60
CA LYS A 63 1.10 -12.53 15.79
C LYS A 63 2.51 -12.48 15.21
N ALA A 64 3.33 -13.51 15.42
CA ALA A 64 4.68 -13.58 14.86
C ALA A 64 4.68 -13.61 13.31
N ILE A 65 3.76 -14.38 12.72
CA ILE A 65 3.55 -14.43 11.27
C ILE A 65 3.08 -13.07 10.75
N HIS A 66 2.14 -12.45 11.47
CA HIS A 66 1.59 -11.15 11.13
C HIS A 66 2.65 -10.05 11.14
N GLU A 67 3.47 -9.97 12.18
CA GLU A 67 4.57 -8.99 12.31
C GLU A 67 5.55 -9.10 11.13
N SER A 68 5.92 -10.33 10.77
CA SER A 68 6.76 -10.59 9.60
C SER A 68 6.10 -10.09 8.32
N LEU A 69 4.85 -10.50 8.05
CA LEU A 69 4.12 -10.11 6.83
C LEU A 69 3.89 -8.60 6.74
N VAL A 70 3.62 -7.91 7.84
CA VAL A 70 3.49 -6.45 7.90
C VAL A 70 4.81 -5.79 7.49
N ALA A 71 5.95 -6.28 7.97
CA ALA A 71 7.26 -5.76 7.58
C ALA A 71 7.51 -5.87 6.06
N TYR A 72 7.22 -7.03 5.45
CA TYR A 72 7.29 -7.20 3.99
C TYR A 72 6.33 -6.28 3.24
N SER A 73 5.12 -6.14 3.76
CA SER A 73 4.09 -5.25 3.20
C SER A 73 4.55 -3.79 3.18
N ASN A 74 5.19 -3.33 4.27
CA ASN A 74 5.69 -1.97 4.41
C ASN A 74 6.88 -1.74 3.47
N PHE A 75 7.78 -2.72 3.36
CA PHE A 75 8.87 -2.69 2.40
C PHE A 75 8.34 -2.51 0.96
N LEU A 76 7.35 -3.31 0.57
CA LEU A 76 6.74 -3.23 -0.77
C LEU A 76 6.04 -1.90 -1.02
N GLU A 77 5.37 -1.34 0.00
CA GLU A 77 4.78 0.00 -0.07
C GLU A 77 5.85 1.07 -0.30
N ASN A 78 6.92 1.06 0.49
CA ASN A 78 8.03 2.00 0.36
C ASN A 78 8.70 1.90 -1.02
N PHE A 79 8.98 0.69 -1.46
CA PHE A 79 9.55 0.42 -2.78
C PHE A 79 8.63 0.93 -3.91
N ALA A 80 7.35 0.60 -3.86
CA ALA A 80 6.38 1.07 -4.86
C ALA A 80 6.25 2.60 -4.84
N LYS A 81 6.25 3.22 -3.66
CA LYS A 81 6.20 4.67 -3.49
C LYS A 81 7.41 5.36 -4.14
N ILE A 82 8.62 4.87 -3.87
CA ILE A 82 9.85 5.40 -4.49
C ILE A 82 9.76 5.29 -6.01
N LEU A 83 9.36 4.13 -6.54
CA LEU A 83 9.23 3.93 -7.98
C LEU A 83 8.18 4.86 -8.61
N TRP A 84 7.04 5.10 -7.95
CA TRP A 84 6.01 5.97 -8.51
C TRP A 84 6.40 7.45 -8.46
N VAL A 85 7.02 7.89 -7.37
CA VAL A 85 7.36 9.30 -7.13
C VAL A 85 8.61 9.71 -7.90
N GLU A 86 9.64 8.88 -7.91
CA GLU A 86 10.96 9.29 -8.39
C GLU A 86 11.21 8.89 -9.84
N LEU A 87 10.67 7.76 -10.32
CA LEU A 87 10.98 7.26 -11.65
C LEU A 87 10.38 8.17 -12.75
N GLU A 88 11.19 8.55 -13.73
CA GLU A 88 10.70 9.25 -14.92
C GLU A 88 9.99 8.30 -15.88
N GLU A 89 9.09 8.80 -16.73
CA GLU A 89 8.37 7.98 -17.73
C GLU A 89 9.34 7.30 -18.71
N ASP A 90 10.40 8.01 -19.12
CA ASP A 90 11.42 7.50 -20.05
C ASP A 90 12.42 6.53 -19.41
N LEU A 91 12.32 6.30 -18.09
CA LEU A 91 13.25 5.48 -17.30
C LEU A 91 14.72 5.95 -17.38
N SER A 92 14.94 7.19 -17.79
CA SER A 92 16.22 7.90 -17.89
C SER A 92 17.00 7.88 -16.57
N ASN A 93 16.29 8.12 -15.46
CA ASN A 93 16.84 8.25 -14.11
C ASN A 93 16.91 6.92 -13.34
N LEU A 94 16.70 5.78 -14.00
CA LEU A 94 16.68 4.47 -13.36
C LEU A 94 17.96 4.17 -12.54
N LYS A 95 19.13 4.65 -12.99
CA LYS A 95 20.40 4.48 -12.25
C LYS A 95 20.39 5.22 -10.90
N GLU A 96 19.81 6.41 -10.86
CA GLU A 96 19.70 7.22 -9.66
C GLU A 96 18.69 6.62 -8.68
N VAL A 97 17.52 6.24 -9.20
CA VAL A 97 16.46 5.56 -8.42
C VAL A 97 17.00 4.26 -7.80
N LYS A 98 17.81 3.49 -8.54
CA LYS A 98 18.52 2.30 -8.01
C LYS A 98 19.40 2.62 -6.81
N LEU A 99 20.20 3.68 -6.88
CA LEU A 99 21.08 4.09 -5.79
C LEU A 99 20.29 4.56 -4.57
N LYS A 100 19.19 5.29 -4.79
CA LYS A 100 18.30 5.74 -3.71
C LYS A 100 17.65 4.57 -2.99
N ILE A 101 17.08 3.62 -3.73
CA ILE A 101 16.51 2.38 -3.17
C ILE A 101 17.57 1.61 -2.36
N GLY A 102 18.78 1.46 -2.92
CA GLY A 102 19.88 0.77 -2.24
C GLY A 102 20.41 1.48 -0.99
N LYS A 103 20.10 2.78 -0.81
CA LYS A 103 20.43 3.56 0.39
C LYS A 103 19.30 3.53 1.41
N GLU A 104 18.07 3.81 0.98
CA GLU A 104 16.90 3.95 1.85
C GLU A 104 16.38 2.60 2.36
N LEU A 105 16.41 1.55 1.52
CA LEU A 105 15.84 0.24 1.88
C LEU A 105 16.90 -0.78 2.32
N LYS A 106 18.17 -0.39 2.43
CA LYS A 106 19.28 -1.31 2.73
C LYS A 106 19.09 -2.08 4.04
N ASP A 107 18.61 -1.41 5.06
CA ASP A 107 18.46 -1.99 6.40
C ASP A 107 17.22 -2.89 6.48
N GLU A 108 16.13 -2.52 5.78
CA GLU A 108 14.95 -3.37 5.59
C GLU A 108 15.30 -4.64 4.78
N LEU A 109 16.20 -4.54 3.80
CA LEU A 109 16.63 -5.70 3.01
C LEU A 109 17.44 -6.71 3.82
N LYS A 110 18.32 -6.20 4.68
CA LYS A 110 19.10 -7.04 5.59
C LYS A 110 18.20 -7.73 6.61
N SER A 111 17.22 -7.03 7.16
CA SER A 111 16.30 -7.63 8.14
C SER A 111 15.39 -8.68 7.51
N LEU A 112 15.06 -8.53 6.23
CA LEU A 112 14.24 -9.48 5.47
C LEU A 112 15.05 -10.61 4.80
N GLY A 113 16.38 -10.62 4.95
CA GLY A 113 17.26 -11.66 4.40
C GLY A 113 17.30 -11.72 2.87
N ILE A 114 16.92 -10.64 2.19
CA ILE A 114 16.86 -10.57 0.73
C ILE A 114 18.27 -10.26 0.21
N THR A 115 18.93 -11.26 -0.38
CA THR A 115 20.29 -11.18 -0.93
C THR A 115 20.34 -10.80 -2.41
N GLN A 116 19.20 -10.51 -3.04
CA GLN A 116 19.16 -10.29 -4.47
C GLN A 116 19.75 -8.94 -4.91
N ASP A 117 20.55 -9.03 -5.96
CA ASP A 117 20.95 -7.88 -6.76
C ASP A 117 19.73 -7.31 -7.50
N PHE A 118 19.17 -6.20 -6.99
CA PHE A 118 18.21 -5.33 -7.69
C PHE A 118 18.64 -4.97 -9.11
N VAL A 119 19.95 -5.10 -9.39
CA VAL A 119 20.59 -4.90 -10.68
C VAL A 119 19.90 -5.72 -11.78
N LYS A 120 19.55 -6.99 -11.53
CA LYS A 120 18.92 -7.86 -12.55
C LYS A 120 17.42 -7.58 -12.76
N LEU A 121 16.70 -7.20 -11.71
CA LEU A 121 15.24 -6.97 -11.74
C LEU A 121 14.82 -5.79 -12.63
N LEU A 122 15.73 -4.84 -12.81
CA LEU A 122 15.49 -3.58 -13.50
C LEU A 122 16.24 -3.50 -14.85
N GLU A 123 16.84 -4.61 -15.30
CA GLU A 123 17.57 -4.71 -16.57
C GLU A 123 16.65 -5.24 -17.67
N GLY A 124 15.87 -4.34 -18.27
CA GLY A 124 15.02 -4.66 -19.42
C GLY A 124 13.81 -3.75 -19.49
N GLY A 125 13.96 -2.55 -20.07
CA GLY A 125 12.84 -1.59 -20.02
C GLY A 125 12.83 -0.50 -21.08
N LYS A 126 13.67 -0.53 -22.13
CA LYS A 126 13.79 0.61 -23.05
C LYS A 126 12.51 0.99 -23.84
N GLN A 127 11.40 0.26 -23.72
CA GLN A 127 10.12 0.55 -24.40
C GLN A 127 8.86 0.21 -23.57
N ILE A 128 8.97 0.00 -22.25
CA ILE A 128 7.82 -0.37 -21.41
C ILE A 128 7.30 0.89 -20.71
N ALA A 129 5.98 1.15 -20.77
CA ALA A 129 5.36 2.26 -20.04
C ALA A 129 5.67 2.17 -18.53
N LYS A 130 5.89 3.32 -17.87
CA LYS A 130 6.28 3.41 -16.45
C LYS A 130 5.41 2.53 -15.55
N SER A 131 4.08 2.60 -15.71
CA SER A 131 3.14 1.82 -14.90
C SER A 131 3.32 0.31 -15.06
N ALA A 132 3.60 -0.17 -16.28
CA ALA A 132 3.84 -1.58 -16.56
C ALA A 132 5.21 -2.03 -16.01
N PHE A 133 6.23 -1.18 -16.12
CA PHE A 133 7.54 -1.43 -15.53
C PHE A 133 7.44 -1.55 -14.00
N ILE A 134 6.74 -0.64 -13.33
CA ILE A 134 6.54 -0.67 -11.88
C ILE A 134 5.77 -1.94 -11.48
N ARG A 135 4.70 -2.29 -12.18
CA ARG A 135 3.95 -3.54 -11.90
C ARG A 135 4.85 -4.77 -12.01
N ASN A 136 5.68 -4.84 -13.05
CA ASN A 136 6.58 -5.97 -13.26
C ASN A 136 7.66 -6.03 -12.17
N ALA A 137 8.28 -4.90 -11.84
CA ALA A 137 9.29 -4.82 -10.79
C ALA A 137 8.73 -5.21 -9.42
N VAL A 138 7.56 -4.68 -9.05
CA VAL A 138 6.86 -5.03 -7.80
C VAL A 138 6.45 -6.50 -7.79
N SER A 139 5.99 -7.06 -8.92
CA SER A 139 5.60 -8.46 -9.02
C SER A 139 6.78 -9.42 -8.91
N ALA A 140 7.90 -9.10 -9.55
CA ALA A 140 9.10 -9.92 -9.48
C ALA A 140 9.66 -9.94 -8.06
N LEU A 141 9.77 -8.77 -7.43
CA LEU A 141 10.21 -8.66 -6.05
C LEU A 141 9.23 -9.32 -5.06
N LYS A 142 7.91 -9.27 -5.33
CA LYS A 142 6.92 -10.05 -4.58
C LYS A 142 7.23 -11.55 -4.68
N GLY A 143 7.59 -12.06 -5.86
CA GLY A 143 8.00 -13.46 -6.04
C GLY A 143 9.21 -13.83 -5.17
N ASP A 144 10.25 -13.00 -5.21
CA ASP A 144 11.48 -13.23 -4.46
C ASP A 144 11.27 -13.20 -2.94
N ILE A 145 10.49 -12.22 -2.46
CA ILE A 145 10.05 -12.16 -1.07
C ILE A 145 9.26 -13.41 -0.70
N SER A 146 8.39 -13.88 -1.59
CA SER A 146 7.53 -15.03 -1.34
C SER A 146 8.33 -16.31 -1.13
N GLU A 147 9.38 -16.53 -1.93
CA GLU A 147 10.27 -17.67 -1.75
C GLU A 147 11.02 -17.64 -0.41
N ASN A 148 11.51 -16.47 0.00
CA ASN A 148 12.19 -16.32 1.29
C ASN A 148 11.22 -16.50 2.46
N LEU A 149 10.02 -15.94 2.37
CA LEU A 149 8.95 -16.13 3.34
C LEU A 149 8.58 -17.60 3.49
N VAL A 150 8.51 -18.34 2.38
CA VAL A 150 8.25 -19.78 2.42
C VAL A 150 9.35 -20.52 3.18
N LYS A 151 10.62 -20.18 2.99
CA LYS A 151 11.74 -20.78 3.74
C LYS A 151 11.63 -20.48 5.24
N ILE A 152 11.40 -19.22 5.61
CA ILE A 152 11.26 -18.78 7.00
C ILE A 152 10.07 -19.48 7.65
N PHE A 153 8.92 -19.50 6.99
CA PHE A 153 7.74 -20.17 7.52
C PHE A 153 7.90 -21.68 7.56
N GLN A 154 8.56 -22.31 6.59
CA GLN A 154 8.87 -23.75 6.66
C GLN A 154 9.78 -24.07 7.85
N GLU A 155 10.76 -23.21 8.17
CA GLU A 155 11.62 -23.37 9.33
C GLU A 155 10.83 -23.19 10.64
N ILE A 156 10.01 -22.13 10.72
CA ILE A 156 9.07 -21.91 11.83
C ILE A 156 8.08 -23.08 11.95
N LEU A 157 7.63 -23.70 10.86
CA LEU A 157 6.69 -24.83 10.93
C LEU A 157 7.38 -26.15 11.28
N LYS A 158 8.62 -26.37 10.80
CA LYS A 158 9.44 -27.55 11.12
C LYS A 158 9.82 -27.60 12.60
N ASN A 159 10.10 -26.44 13.20
CA ASN A 159 10.43 -26.34 14.62
C ASN A 159 9.26 -26.73 15.56
N PHE A 160 8.05 -26.95 15.04
CA PHE A 160 6.83 -27.18 15.82
C PHE A 160 6.05 -28.44 15.40
N GLU A 161 6.71 -29.43 14.76
CA GLU A 161 6.21 -30.79 14.52
C GLU A 161 4.88 -30.92 13.71
N ILE A 162 4.59 -30.02 12.76
CA ILE A 162 3.40 -30.19 11.89
C ILE A 162 3.75 -31.15 10.73
N THR A 163 3.24 -32.38 10.81
CA THR A 163 3.54 -33.50 9.90
C THR A 163 2.69 -33.56 8.62
N ASN A 164 1.88 -32.54 8.28
CA ASN A 164 1.04 -32.57 7.08
C ASN A 164 1.54 -31.61 5.98
N LEU A 165 2.46 -32.10 5.14
CA LEU A 165 3.19 -31.36 4.09
C LEU A 165 2.30 -30.78 2.98
N ASN A 166 1.11 -31.35 2.76
CA ASN A 166 0.23 -30.99 1.63
C ASN A 166 -0.78 -29.88 1.95
N GLN A 167 -1.13 -29.68 3.22
CA GLN A 167 -1.98 -28.56 3.65
C GLN A 167 -1.15 -27.27 3.81
N SER A 168 0.09 -27.41 4.24
CA SER A 168 1.02 -26.31 4.48
C SER A 168 1.41 -25.57 3.19
N SER A 169 1.59 -26.25 2.05
CA SER A 169 1.87 -25.61 0.76
C SER A 169 0.73 -24.71 0.27
N LYS A 170 -0.52 -25.18 0.41
CA LYS A 170 -1.71 -24.39 0.05
C LYS A 170 -1.93 -23.20 1.00
N ILE A 171 -1.59 -23.36 2.28
CA ILE A 171 -1.59 -22.28 3.27
C ILE A 171 -0.55 -21.22 2.91
N LEU A 172 0.65 -21.65 2.50
CA LEU A 172 1.73 -20.78 2.06
C LEU A 172 1.34 -19.98 0.81
N GLU A 173 0.81 -20.62 -0.23
CA GLU A 173 0.34 -19.92 -1.44
C GLU A 173 -0.70 -18.85 -1.12
N VAL A 174 -1.69 -19.17 -0.28
CA VAL A 174 -2.73 -18.21 0.13
C VAL A 174 -2.15 -17.07 0.97
N LEU A 175 -1.18 -17.33 1.85
CA LEU A 175 -0.52 -16.28 2.64
C LEU A 175 0.31 -15.34 1.76
N LEU A 176 0.99 -15.88 0.75
CA LEU A 176 1.80 -15.12 -0.20
C LEU A 176 0.96 -14.28 -1.17
N GLU A 177 -0.23 -14.76 -1.54
CA GLU A 177 -1.18 -13.96 -2.33
C GLU A 177 -1.52 -12.64 -1.63
N ASN A 178 -1.62 -12.65 -0.29
CA ASN A 178 -2.01 -11.50 0.53
C ASN A 178 -0.91 -10.43 0.70
N VAL A 179 0.34 -10.72 0.34
CA VAL A 179 1.42 -9.72 0.39
C VAL A 179 1.31 -8.84 -0.84
N GLU A 180 0.58 -7.73 -0.72
CA GLU A 180 0.51 -6.69 -1.75
C GLU A 180 1.13 -5.39 -1.25
N ALA A 181 1.76 -4.64 -2.16
CA ALA A 181 2.03 -3.22 -1.96
C ALA A 181 0.67 -2.52 -1.85
N SER A 182 0.31 -2.11 -0.65
CA SER A 182 -0.93 -1.38 -0.40
C SER A 182 -0.61 -0.26 0.56
N GLY A 183 -0.90 0.97 0.15
CA GLY A 183 -0.56 2.18 0.88
C GLY A 183 -0.68 3.44 0.04
N LEU A 184 -0.40 4.57 0.68
CA LEU A 184 -0.45 5.89 0.05
C LEU A 184 0.79 6.14 -0.79
N VAL A 185 0.60 6.34 -2.09
CA VAL A 185 1.70 6.63 -3.02
C VAL A 185 1.96 8.13 -3.06
N LYS A 186 0.90 8.90 -3.32
CA LYS A 186 0.95 10.35 -3.51
C LYS A 186 -0.34 10.98 -3.00
N HIS A 187 -0.29 12.22 -2.55
CA HIS A 187 -1.49 13.02 -2.27
C HIS A 187 -1.30 14.45 -2.78
N GLU A 188 -2.39 15.12 -3.06
CA GLU A 188 -2.41 16.55 -3.35
C GLU A 188 -3.58 17.23 -2.65
N TYR A 189 -3.31 18.37 -2.04
CA TYR A 189 -4.32 19.26 -1.48
C TYR A 189 -4.66 20.32 -2.54
N TRP A 190 -5.92 20.37 -2.97
CA TRP A 190 -6.41 21.31 -3.97
C TRP A 190 -7.00 22.57 -3.36
N GLY A 191 -6.87 22.81 -2.07
CA GLY A 191 -7.39 24.03 -1.44
C GLY A 191 -8.88 23.99 -1.11
N LEU A 192 -9.35 25.12 -0.58
CA LEU A 192 -10.75 25.40 -0.33
C LEU A 192 -11.42 25.84 -1.63
N LEU A 193 -12.40 25.08 -2.12
CA LEU A 193 -13.14 25.38 -3.35
C LEU A 193 -14.64 25.48 -3.07
N ASP A 194 -15.29 26.42 -3.75
CA ASP A 194 -16.74 26.59 -3.70
C ASP A 194 -17.46 25.45 -4.43
N PHE A 195 -18.54 24.96 -3.84
CA PHE A 195 -19.40 23.96 -4.43
C PHE A 195 -20.34 24.59 -5.47
N ALA A 196 -20.68 23.83 -6.50
CA ALA A 196 -21.71 24.23 -7.47
C ALA A 196 -23.10 24.41 -6.81
N TYR A 197 -23.36 23.71 -5.72
CA TYR A 197 -24.58 23.83 -4.89
C TYR A 197 -24.25 23.49 -3.43
N PRO A 198 -25.00 24.00 -2.44
CA PRO A 198 -24.73 23.70 -1.04
C PRO A 198 -24.87 22.21 -0.70
N ILE A 199 -23.88 21.66 0.01
CA ILE A 199 -23.87 20.26 0.48
C ILE A 199 -23.78 20.30 2.01
N ASN A 200 -24.67 19.61 2.72
CA ASN A 200 -24.72 19.62 4.19
C ASN A 200 -24.68 21.03 4.80
N LYS A 201 -25.38 21.99 4.17
CA LYS A 201 -25.42 23.44 4.51
C LYS A 201 -24.10 24.21 4.34
N MET A 202 -23.04 23.57 3.86
CA MET A 202 -21.78 24.23 3.49
C MET A 202 -21.81 24.66 2.02
N LYS A 203 -21.11 25.76 1.71
CA LYS A 203 -20.99 26.31 0.34
C LYS A 203 -19.63 26.05 -0.29
N SER A 204 -18.63 25.69 0.51
CA SER A 204 -17.30 25.30 0.06
C SER A 204 -16.75 24.17 0.91
N GLY A 205 -15.61 23.62 0.53
CA GLY A 205 -14.92 22.58 1.27
C GLY A 205 -13.51 22.36 0.76
N HIS A 206 -12.70 21.69 1.58
CA HIS A 206 -11.30 21.42 1.27
C HIS A 206 -11.20 20.17 0.39
N TYR A 207 -10.67 20.32 -0.81
CA TYR A 207 -10.53 19.21 -1.74
C TYR A 207 -9.16 18.56 -1.62
N CYS A 208 -9.15 17.24 -1.49
CA CYS A 208 -7.94 16.43 -1.43
C CYS A 208 -8.05 15.24 -2.36
N ILE A 209 -6.94 14.87 -3.00
CA ILE A 209 -6.80 13.61 -3.73
C ILE A 209 -5.68 12.77 -3.12
N MET A 210 -5.92 11.48 -3.03
CA MET A 210 -4.98 10.46 -2.57
C MET A 210 -4.84 9.39 -3.65
N CYS A 211 -3.63 9.19 -4.15
CA CYS A 211 -3.27 8.08 -5.03
C CYS A 211 -2.87 6.88 -4.17
N VAL A 212 -3.72 5.86 -4.15
CA VAL A 212 -3.59 4.71 -3.27
C VAL A 212 -3.42 3.45 -4.10
N GLY A 213 -2.37 2.66 -3.82
CA GLY A 213 -2.31 1.28 -4.29
C GLY A 213 -3.01 0.41 -3.26
N SER A 214 -3.96 -0.45 -3.66
CA SER A 214 -4.58 -1.39 -2.72
C SER A 214 -5.33 -2.53 -3.42
N THR A 215 -5.78 -3.51 -2.65
CA THR A 215 -6.72 -4.56 -3.07
C THR A 215 -8.16 -4.06 -2.89
N SER A 216 -9.11 -4.54 -3.68
CA SER A 216 -10.54 -4.19 -3.55
C SER A 216 -11.06 -4.32 -2.12
N SER A 217 -10.78 -5.46 -1.44
CA SER A 217 -11.31 -5.70 -0.09
C SER A 217 -10.81 -4.69 0.95
N ILE A 218 -9.57 -4.21 0.82
CA ILE A 218 -9.00 -3.21 1.72
C ILE A 218 -9.64 -1.85 1.41
N MET A 219 -9.84 -1.53 0.14
CA MET A 219 -10.46 -0.28 -0.29
C MET A 219 -11.92 -0.18 0.17
N ASP A 220 -12.68 -1.28 0.12
CA ASP A 220 -14.06 -1.33 0.59
C ASP A 220 -14.15 -1.04 2.11
N GLU A 221 -13.28 -1.66 2.90
CA GLU A 221 -13.20 -1.41 4.34
C GLU A 221 -12.70 0.01 4.65
N PHE A 222 -11.78 0.54 3.86
CA PHE A 222 -11.31 1.92 3.98
C PHE A 222 -12.45 2.91 3.74
N VAL A 223 -13.19 2.75 2.64
CA VAL A 223 -14.36 3.56 2.31
C VAL A 223 -15.43 3.47 3.41
N ARG A 224 -15.65 2.28 3.99
CA ARG A 224 -16.56 2.10 5.13
C ARG A 224 -16.15 2.93 6.33
N ARG A 225 -14.86 2.97 6.68
CA ARG A 225 -14.34 3.77 7.81
C ARG A 225 -14.32 5.28 7.50
N VAL A 226 -13.98 5.69 6.27
CA VAL A 226 -14.06 7.10 5.82
C VAL A 226 -15.48 7.62 5.95
N LYS A 227 -16.51 6.82 5.61
CA LYS A 227 -17.92 7.21 5.75
C LYS A 227 -18.31 7.56 7.18
N LEU A 228 -17.61 7.03 8.19
CA LEU A 228 -17.84 7.33 9.60
C LEU A 228 -17.14 8.60 10.07
N ASN A 229 -16.24 9.17 9.25
CA ASN A 229 -15.52 10.38 9.59
C ASN A 229 -16.41 11.60 9.31
N GLU A 230 -16.82 12.28 10.38
CA GLU A 230 -17.69 13.47 10.31
C GLU A 230 -17.02 14.66 9.60
N ASN A 231 -15.69 14.72 9.61
CA ASN A 231 -14.91 15.78 8.95
C ASN A 231 -14.91 15.64 7.42
N ILE A 232 -15.33 14.50 6.87
CA ILE A 232 -15.41 14.25 5.43
C ILE A 232 -16.86 14.39 4.97
N ILE A 233 -17.12 15.38 4.12
CA ILE A 233 -18.46 15.68 3.58
C ILE A 233 -18.85 14.70 2.49
N ARG A 234 -17.92 14.42 1.58
CA ARG A 234 -18.13 13.58 0.40
C ARG A 234 -16.79 12.97 -0.01
N TYR A 235 -16.84 11.79 -0.59
CA TYR A 235 -15.68 11.15 -1.19
C TYR A 235 -16.07 10.47 -2.50
N LEU A 236 -15.08 10.18 -3.32
CA LEU A 236 -15.19 9.40 -4.54
C LEU A 236 -13.93 8.54 -4.67
N SER A 237 -14.12 7.25 -4.91
CA SER A 237 -13.03 6.32 -5.23
C SER A 237 -13.20 5.86 -6.68
N ILE A 238 -12.14 5.99 -7.47
CA ILE A 238 -12.09 5.53 -8.85
C ILE A 238 -10.89 4.60 -9.00
N GLN A 239 -11.12 3.42 -9.57
CA GLN A 239 -10.03 2.55 -9.97
C GLN A 239 -9.44 3.05 -11.30
N VAL A 240 -8.11 3.18 -11.36
CA VAL A 240 -7.39 3.70 -12.53
C VAL A 240 -6.32 2.71 -12.99
N ASP A 241 -5.94 2.79 -14.27
CA ASP A 241 -4.86 1.96 -14.82
C ASP A 241 -3.46 2.54 -14.56
N LYS A 242 -3.38 3.88 -14.45
CA LYS A 242 -2.18 4.64 -14.10
C LYS A 242 -2.55 5.90 -13.32
N PHE A 243 -1.65 6.35 -12.45
CA PHE A 243 -1.79 7.66 -11.80
C PHE A 243 -1.43 8.79 -12.77
N PHE A 244 -1.98 9.98 -12.53
CA PHE A 244 -1.62 11.19 -13.25
C PHE A 244 -0.16 11.59 -13.02
N GLU A 245 0.44 12.18 -14.06
CA GLU A 245 1.85 12.59 -14.08
C GLU A 245 2.03 14.01 -13.57
N GLY A 246 3.16 14.28 -12.93
CA GLY A 246 3.48 15.62 -12.42
C GLY A 246 2.48 16.07 -11.36
N LYS A 247 1.93 17.28 -11.51
CA LYS A 247 0.87 17.84 -10.65
C LYS A 247 -0.48 17.71 -11.33
N SER A 248 -1.56 17.56 -10.57
CA SER A 248 -2.90 17.54 -11.16
C SER A 248 -3.23 18.87 -11.85
N TYR A 249 -4.21 18.82 -12.76
CA TYR A 249 -4.75 20.02 -13.39
C TYR A 249 -5.19 21.07 -12.36
N MET A 250 -5.83 20.64 -11.27
CA MET A 250 -6.28 21.53 -10.20
C MET A 250 -5.11 22.25 -9.52
N MET A 251 -4.04 21.52 -9.21
CA MET A 251 -2.85 22.09 -8.60
C MET A 251 -2.12 23.05 -9.57
N ASN A 252 -2.02 22.72 -10.86
CA ASN A 252 -1.42 23.61 -11.85
C ASN A 252 -2.20 24.91 -11.99
N LYS A 253 -3.54 24.83 -12.08
CA LYS A 253 -4.41 25.99 -12.13
C LYS A 253 -4.20 26.94 -10.94
N GLN A 254 -4.06 26.39 -9.73
CA GLN A 254 -3.80 27.21 -8.54
C GLN A 254 -2.45 27.92 -8.58
N ILE A 255 -1.41 27.26 -9.09
CA ILE A 255 -0.08 27.85 -9.22
C ILE A 255 -0.12 29.01 -10.22
N GLU A 256 -0.83 28.84 -11.35
CA GLU A 256 -1.03 29.91 -12.33
C GLU A 256 -1.78 31.10 -11.73
N GLU A 257 -2.84 30.85 -10.95
CA GLU A 257 -3.63 31.89 -10.28
C GLU A 257 -2.86 32.61 -9.15
N GLN A 258 -1.90 31.95 -8.49
CA GLN A 258 -1.05 32.55 -7.45
C GLN A 258 0.16 33.30 -8.02
N GLY A 259 0.57 32.99 -9.25
CA GLY A 259 1.70 33.63 -9.93
C GLY A 259 1.33 34.87 -10.75
N ALA A 260 0.03 35.14 -10.92
CA ALA A 260 -0.53 36.30 -11.62
C ALA A 260 -0.91 37.42 -10.64
#